data_AF-A0A522CFG6-F1
#
_entry.id   AF-A0A522CFG6-F1
#
_cell.length_a   1.000
_cell.length_b   1.000
_cell.length_c   1.000
_cell.angle_alpha   90.00
_cell.angle_beta   90.00
_cell.angle_gamma   90.00
#
_symmetry.space_group_name_H-M   'P 1'
#
loop_
_entity.id
_entity.type
_entity.pdbx_description
1 polymer ?
#
loop_
_entity_poly.entity_id
_entity_poly.type
_entity_poly.pdbx_seq_one_letter_code
_entity_poly.pdbx_strand_id
1 'polypeptide(L)' 'MNDTKIDLETIRKLAKACAFICGADNPATVALKAAAESGADKDVKKARDAFLKLKPGDRAAAFAMISG' A
#
# COMPACT_ATOMS: atom_id res chain seq x y z
N MET A 1 -7.15 -3.34 -22.43
CA MET A 1 -6.02 -3.31 -21.48
C MET A 1 -6.61 -3.38 -20.09
N ASN A 2 -6.65 -4.56 -19.48
CA ASN A 2 -7.20 -4.68 -18.13
C ASN A 2 -6.24 -4.00 -17.16
N ASP A 3 -6.65 -2.82 -16.69
CA ASP A 3 -6.21 -2.22 -15.45
C ASP A 3 -5.81 -3.31 -14.48
N THR A 4 -4.51 -3.37 -14.19
CA THR A 4 -3.95 -4.20 -13.14
C THR A 4 -4.47 -3.62 -11.82
N LYS A 5 -5.76 -3.85 -11.54
CA LYS A 5 -6.41 -3.49 -10.29
C LYS A 5 -5.63 -4.26 -9.23
N ILE A 6 -4.77 -3.54 -8.50
CA ILE A 6 -4.27 -4.05 -7.24
C ILE A 6 -5.54 -4.32 -6.44
N ASP A 7 -5.82 -5.59 -6.21
CA ASP A 7 -7.03 -5.99 -5.51
C ASP A 7 -7.10 -5.29 -4.15
N LEU A 8 -8.30 -4.89 -3.74
CA LEU A 8 -8.53 -4.19 -2.48
C LEU A 8 -7.93 -4.97 -1.29
N GLU A 9 -7.92 -6.30 -1.38
CA GLU A 9 -7.28 -7.18 -0.42
C GLU A 9 -5.76 -7.00 -0.38
N THR A 10 -5.11 -6.90 -1.54
CA THR A 10 -3.67 -6.65 -1.64
C THR A 10 -3.30 -5.28 -1.05
N ILE A 11 -4.14 -4.26 -1.26
CA ILE A 11 -3.94 -2.93 -0.65
C ILE A 11 -4.06 -3.00 0.87
N ARG A 12 -5.05 -3.74 1.39
CA ARG A 12 -5.21 -3.96 2.85
C ARG A 12 -4.01 -4.68 3.46
N LYS A 13 -3.50 -5.71 2.78
CA LYS A 13 -2.30 -6.43 3.19
C LYS A 13 -1.07 -5.51 3.19
N LEU A 14 -0.89 -4.71 2.14
CA LEU A 14 0.17 -3.69 2.05
C LEU A 14 0.04 -2.63 3.14
N ALA A 15 -1.16 -2.15 3.47
CA ALA A 15 -1.38 -1.17 4.52
C ALA A 15 -0.90 -1.69 5.88
N LYS A 16 -1.23 -2.95 6.21
CA LYS A 16 -0.77 -3.61 7.45
C LYS A 16 0.74 -3.79 7.48
N ALA A 17 1.33 -4.23 6.37
CA ALA A 17 2.78 -4.41 6.26
C ALA A 17 3.52 -3.06 6.39
N CYS A 18 3.07 -2.01 5.69
CA CYS A 18 3.61 -0.67 5.82
C CYS A 18 3.45 -0.10 7.23
N ALA A 19 2.31 -0.35 7.90
CA ALA A 19 2.12 0.08 9.29
C ALA A 19 3.14 -0.58 10.25
N PHE A 20 3.48 -1.84 10.00
CA PHE A 20 4.47 -2.57 10.79
C PHE A 20 5.91 -2.11 10.53
N ILE A 21 6.26 -1.85 9.27
CA ILE A 21 7.64 -1.53 8.86
C ILE A 21 7.95 -0.03 9.02
N CYS A 22 7.07 0.83 8.48
CA CYS A 22 7.26 2.28 8.45
C CYS A 22 6.53 3.02 9.59
N GLY A 23 5.63 2.34 10.31
CA GLY A 23 4.77 2.96 11.32
C GLY A 23 3.39 3.37 10.79
N ALA A 24 2.44 3.49 11.72
CA ALA A 24 1.05 3.83 11.44
C ALA A 24 0.87 5.27 10.89
N ASP A 25 1.70 6.20 11.35
CA ASP A 25 1.67 7.61 10.94
C ASP A 25 2.42 7.90 9.63
N ASN A 26 3.02 6.89 8.99
CA ASN A 26 3.71 7.10 7.73
C ASN A 26 2.71 7.48 6.63
N PRO A 27 2.99 8.51 5.81
CA PRO A 27 2.09 8.95 4.75
C PRO A 27 1.72 7.83 3.75
N ALA A 28 2.61 6.87 3.50
CA ALA A 28 2.29 5.70 2.66
C ALA A 28 1.30 4.74 3.34
N THR A 29 1.47 4.49 4.64
CA THR A 29 0.54 3.68 5.44
C THR A 29 -0.85 4.29 5.47
N VAL A 30 -0.94 5.60 5.73
CA VAL A 30 -2.22 6.33 5.76
C VAL A 30 -2.91 6.29 4.40
N ALA A 31 -2.16 6.49 3.31
CA ALA A 31 -2.71 6.43 1.96
C ALA A 31 -3.20 5.03 1.58
N LEU A 32 -2.44 3.98 1.92
CA LEU A 32 -2.86 2.58 1.70
C LEU A 32 -4.10 2.22 2.53
N LYS A 33 -4.18 2.70 3.78
CA LYS A 33 -5.34 2.47 4.65
C LYS A 33 -6.59 3.18 4.11
N ALA A 34 -6.45 4.45 3.71
CA ALA A 34 -7.54 5.20 3.08
C ALA A 34 -8.02 4.55 1.77
N ALA A 35 -7.10 4.04 0.94
CA ALA A 35 -7.44 3.30 -0.28
C ALA A 35 -8.17 1.98 0.03
N ALA A 36 -7.76 1.28 1.08
CA ALA A 36 -8.41 0.05 1.56
C ALA A 36 -9.82 0.27 2.14
N GLU A 37 -10.08 1.45 2.70
CA GLU A 37 -11.38 1.84 3.27
C GLU A 37 -12.31 2.41 2.19
N SER A 38 -11.81 3.28 1.32
CA SER A 38 -12.59 3.93 0.27
C SER A 38 -12.88 3.00 -0.92
N GLY A 39 -11.91 2.19 -1.34
CA GLY A 39 -12.01 1.36 -2.54
C GLY A 39 -12.10 2.14 -3.85
N ALA A 40 -11.93 3.46 -3.83
CA ALA A 40 -11.92 4.29 -5.04
C ALA A 40 -10.58 4.20 -5.77
N ASP A 41 -10.62 4.07 -7.10
CA ASP A 41 -9.42 3.98 -7.95
C ASP A 41 -8.45 5.17 -7.76
N LYS A 42 -8.98 6.36 -7.42
CA LYS A 42 -8.17 7.55 -7.12
C LYS A 42 -7.29 7.36 -5.89
N ASP A 43 -7.85 6.80 -4.83
CA ASP A 43 -7.12 6.53 -3.59
C ASP A 43 -6.15 5.37 -3.77
N VAL A 44 -6.53 4.34 -4.53
CA VAL A 44 -5.62 3.25 -4.92
C VAL A 44 -4.40 3.78 -5.66
N LYS A 45 -4.59 4.67 -6.64
CA LYS A 45 -3.49 5.27 -7.39
C LYS A 45 -2.60 6.12 -6.48
N LYS A 46 -3.19 6.91 -5.59
CA LYS A 46 -2.46 7.76 -4.62
C LYS A 46 -1.65 6.92 -3.64
N ALA A 47 -2.23 5.84 -3.12
CA ALA A 47 -1.56 4.90 -2.24
C ALA A 47 -0.38 4.21 -2.92
N ARG A 48 -0.56 3.80 -4.17
CA ARG A 48 0.51 3.20 -4.98
C ARG A 48 1.66 4.19 -5.24
N ASP A 49 1.34 5.45 -5.54
CA ASP A 49 2.36 6.50 -5.71
C ASP A 49 3.12 6.79 -4.41
N ALA A 50 2.40 6.87 -3.28
CA ALA A 50 3.01 7.03 -1.96
C ALA A 50 3.90 5.83 -1.59
N PHE A 51 3.47 4.61 -1.92
CA PHE A 51 4.26 3.40 -1.74
C PHE A 51 5.52 3.41 -2.61
N LEU A 52 5.43 3.85 -3.86
CA LEU A 52 6.60 3.96 -4.74
C LEU A 52 7.63 4.98 -4.24
N LYS A 53 7.18 6.03 -3.54
CA LYS A 53 8.03 7.04 -2.89
C LYS A 53 8.73 6.55 -1.62
N LEU A 54 8.31 5.42 -1.04
CA LEU A 54 9.03 4.82 0.09
C LEU A 54 10.44 4.39 -0.33
N LYS A 55 11.35 4.32 0.65
CA LYS A 55 12.69 3.81 0.41
C LYS A 55 12.59 2.37 -0.12
N PRO A 56 13.50 1.97 -1.03
CA PRO A 56 13.45 0.64 -1.63
C PRO A 56 13.46 -0.51 -0.59
N GLY A 57 14.15 -0.33 0.54
CA GLY A 57 14.16 -1.31 1.64
C GLY A 57 12.79 -1.51 2.28
N ASP A 58 12.07 -0.43 2.60
CA ASP A 58 10.73 -0.49 3.17
C ASP A 58 9.72 -1.14 2.20
N ARG A 59 9.81 -0.81 0.90
CA ARG A 59 8.96 -1.44 -0.13
C ARG A 59 9.22 -2.94 -0.24
N ALA A 60 10.49 -3.35 -0.25
CA ALA A 60 10.88 -4.75 -0.35
C ALA A 60 10.42 -5.54 0.87
N ALA A 61 10.58 -4.98 2.08
CA ALA A 61 10.08 -5.59 3.30
C ALA A 61 8.54 -5.71 3.30
N ALA A 62 7.83 -4.68 2.83
CA ALA A 62 6.37 -4.71 2.76
C ALA A 62 5.85 -5.75 1.76
N PHE A 63 6.52 -5.87 0.60
CA PHE A 63 6.24 -6.93 -0.38
C PHE A 63 6.57 -8.32 0.15
N ALA A 64 7.70 -8.50 0.84
CA ALA A 64 8.06 -9.77 1.44
C ALA A 64 7.03 -10.24 2.47
N MET A 65 6.44 -9.32 3.24
CA MET A 65 5.39 -9.63 4.22
C MET A 65 4.09 -10.15 3.61
N ILE A 66 3.77 -9.78 2.36
CA ILE A 66 2.51 -10.18 1.70
C ILE A 66 2.68 -11.30 0.67
N SER A 67 3.94 -11.63 0.33
CA SER A 67 4.31 -12.73 -0.56
C SER A 67 4.57 -14.04 0.19
N GLY A 68 4.47 -14.03 1.52
CA GLY A 68 4.64 -15.18 2.40
C GLY A 68 3.32 -15.84 2.80
#